data_AF-A0A7C5M291-F1
#
_entry.id   AF-A0A7C5M291-F1
#
_cell.length_a   1.000
_cell.length_b   1.000
_cell.length_c   1.000
_cell.angle_alpha   90.00
_cell.angle_beta   90.00
_cell.angle_gamma   90.00
#
_symmetry.space_group_name_H-M   'P 1'
#
loop_
_entity.id
_entity.type
_entity.pdbx_description
1 polymer ?
#
loop_
_entity_poly.entity_id
_entity_poly.type
_entity_poly.pdbx_seq_one_letter_code
_entity_poly.pdbx_strand_id
1 'polypeptide(L)'
;TRTVTITGTHSPEGPERINSRLSEDRAKVIENYYRKQMDKYDYAGMADSIKFILKPIVDDWGMFKAALAEYDGITDDQKSEILNIINGPGQFEEKEKALQKLPSYKKIFKDIYPGLRAAMTEILTVKEKKTDAQISVLAKGIAEGTMSADTLSIEELMYAATLTPSLAEKEAIYKAAIKKADAWNAHNNLAATYIAMAIEDPSKAADLAGMAETQVDLANKKQESPEAYVNAASVYLMQGNIDKAYDALNKALSLNPSSELVSGLKGVKGAIEIRKADYKAAVNSLTGAEATADNLFNKGLAQLLDKNDDHAISAFDEAIAQDKGYALAYYGKAIAYARKGEADKLIMSLKDAISNDASLKERAINDLEFRNFADNPGFSEALK
;
A
#
# COMPACT_ATOMS: atom_id res chain seq x y z
N THR A 1 13.35 14.35 -23.90
CA THR A 1 12.58 15.61 -23.84
C THR A 1 12.08 15.93 -25.23
N ARG A 2 10.78 16.15 -25.43
CA ARG A 2 10.26 16.52 -26.76
C ARG A 2 10.01 18.02 -26.88
N THR A 3 9.64 18.65 -25.78
CA THR A 3 9.26 20.06 -25.76
C THR A 3 9.80 20.76 -24.53
N VAL A 4 10.36 21.95 -24.71
CA VAL A 4 10.68 22.90 -23.64
C VAL A 4 9.80 24.12 -23.83
N THR A 5 8.92 24.39 -22.87
CA THR A 5 8.10 25.60 -22.88
C THR A 5 8.82 26.66 -22.07
N ILE A 6 9.07 27.83 -22.67
CA ILE A 6 9.64 28.97 -21.96
C ILE A 6 8.56 30.05 -21.89
N THR A 7 8.12 30.33 -20.69
CA THR A 7 7.14 31.37 -20.40
C THR A 7 7.90 32.63 -20.02
N GLY A 8 7.91 33.61 -20.93
CA GLY A 8 8.39 34.94 -20.62
C GLY A 8 7.27 35.74 -19.95
N THR A 9 7.59 36.47 -18.89
CA THR A 9 6.64 37.39 -18.27
C THR A 9 7.09 38.83 -18.54
N HIS A 10 6.11 39.71 -18.70
CA HIS A 10 6.35 41.14 -18.57
C HIS A 10 6.63 41.52 -17.11
N SER A 11 7.32 42.62 -16.87
CA SER A 11 7.42 43.16 -15.51
C SER A 11 6.07 43.78 -15.13
N PRO A 12 5.60 43.61 -13.88
CA PRO A 12 4.37 44.26 -13.44
C PRO A 12 4.41 45.78 -13.61
N GLU A 13 5.58 46.39 -13.43
CA GLU A 13 5.82 47.82 -13.62
C GLU A 13 6.33 48.19 -15.02
N GLY A 14 6.14 49.45 -15.41
CA GLY A 14 6.68 50.02 -16.65
C GLY A 14 5.64 50.12 -17.78
N PRO A 15 5.96 50.86 -18.85
CA PRO A 15 4.99 51.15 -19.91
C PRO A 15 4.70 49.89 -20.74
N GLU A 16 3.43 49.71 -21.12
CA GLU A 16 2.92 48.57 -21.90
C GLU A 16 3.74 48.30 -23.18
N ARG A 17 4.16 49.37 -23.87
CA ARG A 17 5.01 49.29 -25.08
C ARG A 17 6.36 48.58 -24.85
N ILE A 18 6.93 48.70 -23.66
CA ILE A 18 8.20 48.04 -23.30
C ILE A 18 7.90 46.62 -22.83
N ASN A 19 6.88 46.47 -21.99
CA ASN A 19 6.49 45.19 -21.38
C ASN A 19 6.00 44.14 -22.38
N SER A 20 5.31 44.57 -23.44
CA SER A 20 4.87 43.72 -24.55
C SER A 20 6.03 43.06 -25.31
N ARG A 21 7.18 43.73 -25.43
CA ARG A 21 8.40 43.17 -26.06
C ARG A 21 9.28 42.41 -25.07
N LEU A 22 9.33 42.88 -23.83
CA LEU A 22 10.17 42.33 -22.77
C LEU A 22 9.85 40.85 -22.48
N SER A 23 8.57 40.50 -22.50
CA SER A 23 8.11 39.12 -22.30
C SER A 23 8.66 38.17 -23.37
N GLU A 24 8.58 38.56 -24.64
CA GLU A 24 9.12 37.78 -25.77
C GLU A 24 10.66 37.72 -25.73
N ASP A 25 11.32 38.86 -25.47
CA ASP A 25 12.78 38.95 -25.43
C ASP A 25 13.37 38.10 -24.30
N ARG A 26 12.74 38.08 -23.12
CA ARG A 26 13.15 37.22 -22.00
C ARG A 26 13.06 35.75 -22.39
N ALA A 27 11.97 35.34 -23.04
CA ALA A 27 11.80 33.96 -23.48
C ALA A 27 12.89 33.55 -24.50
N LYS A 28 13.20 34.43 -25.46
CA LYS A 28 14.27 34.21 -26.47
C LYS A 28 15.67 34.12 -25.85
N VAL A 29 15.98 34.98 -24.87
CA VAL A 29 17.29 34.95 -24.19
C VAL A 29 17.50 33.61 -23.47
N ILE A 30 16.46 33.10 -22.80
CA ILE A 30 16.52 31.80 -22.13
C ILE A 30 16.62 30.66 -23.14
N GLU A 31 15.88 30.70 -24.25
CA GLU A 31 16.01 29.71 -25.33
C GLU A 31 17.46 29.64 -25.84
N ASN A 32 18.03 30.81 -26.17
CA ASN A 32 19.41 30.90 -26.66
C ASN A 32 20.41 30.36 -25.64
N TYR A 33 20.19 30.63 -24.34
CA TYR A 33 21.02 30.05 -23.28
C TYR A 33 20.94 28.52 -23.29
N TYR A 34 19.72 27.94 -23.29
CA TYR A 34 19.56 26.49 -23.29
C TYR A 34 20.13 25.83 -24.53
N ARG A 35 19.89 26.38 -25.72
CA ARG A 35 20.49 25.90 -26.98
C ARG A 35 22.01 25.88 -26.87
N LYS A 36 22.62 26.99 -26.44
CA LYS A 36 24.07 27.08 -26.26
C LYS A 36 24.61 26.09 -25.21
N GLN A 37 23.85 25.75 -24.17
CA GLN A 37 24.26 24.70 -23.24
C GLN A 37 24.08 23.30 -23.83
N MET A 38 22.98 23.06 -24.54
CA MET A 38 22.71 21.78 -25.20
C MET A 38 23.77 21.46 -26.24
N ASP A 39 24.16 22.42 -27.09
CA ASP A 39 25.20 22.25 -28.11
C ASP A 39 26.54 21.79 -27.52
N LYS A 40 26.89 22.22 -26.30
CA LYS A 40 28.13 21.79 -25.63
C LYS A 40 28.11 20.32 -25.21
N TYR A 41 26.93 19.75 -25.04
CA TYR A 41 26.73 18.39 -24.55
C TYR A 41 25.99 17.51 -25.57
N ASP A 42 25.80 17.99 -26.80
CA ASP A 42 25.05 17.30 -27.85
C ASP A 42 25.93 16.29 -28.61
N TYR A 43 26.41 15.28 -27.90
CA TYR A 43 27.29 14.26 -28.46
C TYR A 43 26.60 13.36 -29.50
N ALA A 44 25.28 13.44 -29.64
CA ALA A 44 24.46 12.57 -30.49
C ALA A 44 23.59 13.33 -31.52
N GLY A 45 23.74 14.66 -31.66
CA GLY A 45 22.97 15.46 -32.62
C GLY A 45 21.48 15.53 -32.32
N MET A 46 21.08 15.36 -31.05
CA MET A 46 19.69 15.31 -30.63
C MET A 46 19.15 16.68 -30.18
N ALA A 47 20.00 17.70 -30.02
CA ALA A 47 19.58 19.03 -29.57
C ALA A 47 18.53 19.66 -30.50
N ASP A 48 18.69 19.46 -31.81
CA ASP A 48 17.79 19.98 -32.84
C ASP A 48 16.39 19.35 -32.83
N SER A 49 16.25 18.17 -32.21
CA SER A 49 14.96 17.49 -32.08
C SER A 49 14.08 18.06 -30.96
N ILE A 50 14.64 18.92 -30.09
CA ILE A 50 13.91 19.54 -28.98
C ILE A 50 13.17 20.78 -29.46
N LYS A 51 11.84 20.73 -29.41
CA LYS A 51 10.99 21.86 -29.77
C LYS A 51 10.90 22.85 -28.61
N PHE A 52 11.37 24.08 -28.81
CA PHE A 52 11.10 25.18 -27.88
C PHE A 52 9.77 25.84 -28.24
N ILE A 53 8.92 26.06 -27.24
CA ILE A 53 7.66 26.81 -27.35
C ILE A 53 7.80 28.04 -26.47
N LEU A 54 7.88 29.21 -27.09
CA LEU A 54 7.90 30.47 -26.37
C LEU A 54 6.46 30.91 -26.11
N LYS A 55 6.15 31.18 -24.84
CA LYS A 55 4.85 31.71 -24.40
C LYS A 55 5.07 33.06 -23.73
N PRO A 56 5.04 34.17 -24.49
CA PRO A 56 5.06 35.49 -23.88
C PRO A 56 3.73 35.75 -23.19
N ILE A 57 3.77 36.07 -21.90
CA ILE A 57 2.63 36.54 -21.13
C ILE A 57 2.78 38.05 -20.91
N VAL A 58 1.76 38.79 -21.33
CA VAL A 58 1.66 40.26 -21.23
C VAL A 58 0.34 40.59 -20.54
N ASP A 59 0.34 41.60 -19.68
CA ASP A 59 -0.84 42.12 -18.97
C ASP A 59 -1.62 41.09 -18.13
N ASP A 60 -0.92 40.09 -17.59
CA ASP A 60 -1.48 39.05 -16.72
C ASP A 60 -1.07 39.20 -15.25
N TRP A 61 -2.05 39.07 -14.35
CA TRP A 61 -1.85 39.14 -12.91
C TRP A 61 -1.72 37.77 -12.22
N GLY A 62 -1.74 36.65 -12.95
CA GLY A 62 -1.82 35.29 -12.40
C GLY A 62 -0.66 34.95 -11.46
N MET A 63 0.58 35.16 -11.89
CA MET A 63 1.77 34.91 -11.05
C MET A 63 1.83 35.87 -9.85
N PHE A 64 1.40 37.13 -10.02
CA PHE A 64 1.30 38.07 -8.91
C PHE A 64 0.26 37.63 -7.88
N LYS A 65 -0.91 37.13 -8.31
CA LYS A 65 -1.95 36.59 -7.42
C LYS A 65 -1.45 35.37 -6.64
N ALA A 66 -0.76 34.44 -7.31
CA ALA A 66 -0.18 33.27 -6.66
C ALA A 66 0.84 33.68 -5.59
N ALA A 67 1.78 34.56 -5.94
CA ALA A 67 2.78 35.06 -5.00
C ALA A 67 2.15 35.86 -3.83
N LEU A 68 1.11 36.66 -4.10
CA LEU A 68 0.41 37.43 -3.07
C LEU A 68 -0.35 36.54 -2.08
N ALA A 69 -0.91 35.41 -2.54
CA ALA A 69 -1.63 34.47 -1.70
C ALA A 69 -0.72 33.89 -0.60
N GLU A 70 0.50 33.49 -0.97
CA GLU A 70 1.50 32.88 -0.09
C GLU A 70 2.33 33.91 0.72
N TYR A 71 2.17 35.22 0.46
CA TYR A 71 3.03 36.24 1.06
C TYR A 71 2.51 36.73 2.43
N ASP A 72 3.30 36.58 3.49
CA ASP A 72 2.92 36.94 4.86
C ASP A 72 3.31 38.37 5.29
N GLY A 73 3.91 39.17 4.40
CA GLY A 73 4.45 40.49 4.76
C GLY A 73 3.42 41.63 4.87
N ILE A 74 2.15 41.37 4.54
CA ILE A 74 1.01 42.29 4.59
C ILE A 74 -0.24 41.58 5.14
N THR A 75 -1.23 42.33 5.62
CA THR A 75 -2.46 41.76 6.19
C THR A 75 -3.42 41.25 5.12
N ASP A 76 -4.37 40.39 5.49
CA ASP A 76 -5.40 39.89 4.58
C ASP A 76 -6.30 41.00 4.02
N ASP A 77 -6.56 42.05 4.81
CA ASP A 77 -7.28 43.25 4.34
C ASP A 77 -6.49 43.97 3.23
N GLN A 78 -5.17 44.08 3.40
CA GLN A 78 -4.29 44.68 2.39
C GLN A 78 -4.19 43.80 1.13
N LYS A 79 -4.17 42.48 1.27
CA LYS A 79 -4.26 41.54 0.14
C LYS A 79 -5.59 41.73 -0.61
N SER A 80 -6.70 41.85 0.12
CA SER A 80 -8.03 42.04 -0.46
C SER A 80 -8.14 43.37 -1.22
N GLU A 81 -7.59 44.45 -0.69
CA GLU A 81 -7.52 45.76 -1.36
C GLU A 81 -6.73 45.68 -2.68
N ILE A 82 -5.59 45.01 -2.68
CA ILE A 82 -4.77 44.76 -3.88
C ILE A 82 -5.55 43.92 -4.90
N LEU A 83 -6.20 42.83 -4.46
CA LEU A 83 -6.99 41.96 -5.33
C LEU A 83 -8.16 42.70 -5.98
N ASN A 84 -8.81 43.61 -5.26
CA ASN A 84 -9.90 44.44 -5.79
C ASN A 84 -9.42 45.37 -6.90
N ILE A 85 -8.24 45.96 -6.78
CA ILE A 85 -7.67 46.82 -7.82
C ILE A 85 -7.35 46.03 -9.09
N ILE A 86 -6.68 44.88 -8.96
CA ILE A 86 -6.27 44.10 -10.14
C ILE A 86 -7.45 43.40 -10.84
N ASN A 87 -8.49 43.01 -10.08
CA ASN A 87 -9.71 42.41 -10.61
C ASN A 87 -10.76 43.43 -11.07
N GLY A 88 -10.59 44.70 -10.71
CA GLY A 88 -11.48 45.81 -11.10
C GLY A 88 -11.38 46.18 -12.59
N PRO A 89 -12.17 47.16 -13.05
CA PRO A 89 -12.06 47.68 -14.42
C PRO A 89 -10.78 48.52 -14.61
N GLY A 90 -10.34 48.71 -15.86
CA GLY A 90 -9.17 49.52 -16.21
C GLY A 90 -8.07 48.73 -16.91
N GLN A 91 -7.17 49.45 -17.57
CA GLN A 91 -6.01 48.86 -18.25
C GLN A 91 -4.94 48.41 -17.24
N PHE A 92 -4.06 47.51 -17.65
CA PHE A 92 -3.03 46.95 -16.77
C PHE A 92 -2.14 48.03 -16.13
N GLU A 93 -1.66 48.98 -16.94
CA GLU A 93 -0.83 50.11 -16.46
C GLU A 93 -1.59 51.02 -15.49
N GLU A 94 -2.90 51.22 -15.69
CA GLU A 94 -3.73 52.01 -14.79
C GLU A 94 -3.90 51.33 -13.43
N LYS A 95 -4.08 50.00 -13.44
CA LYS A 95 -4.16 49.18 -12.23
C LYS A 95 -2.84 49.16 -11.48
N GLU A 96 -1.70 49.04 -12.16
CA GLU A 96 -0.40 49.10 -11.51
C GLU A 96 -0.13 50.49 -10.88
N LYS A 97 -0.48 51.58 -11.58
CA LYS A 97 -0.46 52.94 -11.02
C LYS A 97 -1.39 53.11 -9.83
N ALA A 98 -2.52 52.40 -9.78
CA ALA A 98 -3.38 52.38 -8.61
C ALA A 98 -2.75 51.61 -7.44
N LEU A 99 -2.09 50.48 -7.71
CA LEU A 99 -1.32 49.73 -6.70
C LEU A 99 -0.22 50.60 -6.09
N GLN A 100 0.49 51.40 -6.88
CA GLN A 100 1.55 52.31 -6.41
C GLN A 100 1.11 53.29 -5.30
N LYS A 101 -0.19 53.59 -5.22
CA LYS A 101 -0.75 54.51 -4.23
C LYS A 101 -1.03 53.84 -2.89
N LEU A 102 -0.99 52.51 -2.82
CA LEU A 102 -1.28 51.78 -1.60
C LEU A 102 -0.12 51.84 -0.61
N PRO A 103 -0.38 51.95 0.72
CA PRO A 103 0.67 51.86 1.73
C PRO A 103 1.46 50.54 1.69
N SER A 104 0.82 49.45 1.24
CA SER A 104 1.42 48.12 1.07
C SER A 104 2.35 48.01 -0.15
N TYR A 105 2.30 48.97 -1.09
CA TYR A 105 3.03 48.89 -2.36
C TYR A 105 4.53 48.67 -2.18
N LYS A 106 5.15 49.42 -1.25
CA LYS A 106 6.59 49.35 -1.03
C LYS A 106 7.06 47.95 -0.63
N LYS A 107 6.23 47.20 0.10
CA LYS A 107 6.52 45.82 0.52
C LYS A 107 6.38 44.86 -0.66
N ILE A 108 5.27 44.91 -1.39
CA ILE A 108 5.06 44.03 -2.56
C ILE A 108 6.07 44.31 -3.69
N PHE A 109 6.45 45.57 -3.90
CA PHE A 109 7.44 45.94 -4.90
C PHE A 109 8.85 45.41 -4.55
N LYS A 110 9.17 45.38 -3.26
CA LYS A 110 10.46 44.87 -2.79
C LYS A 110 10.50 43.34 -2.78
N ASP A 111 9.43 42.71 -2.32
CA ASP A 111 9.46 41.30 -1.92
C ASP A 111 8.80 40.37 -2.96
N ILE A 112 7.82 40.85 -3.75
CA ILE A 112 7.10 40.05 -4.76
C ILE A 112 7.58 40.36 -6.18
N TYR A 113 7.66 41.64 -6.56
CA TYR A 113 7.95 42.04 -7.95
C TYR A 113 9.26 41.48 -8.51
N PRO A 114 10.36 41.32 -7.75
CA PRO A 114 11.57 40.69 -8.28
C PRO A 114 11.35 39.28 -8.82
N GLY A 115 10.51 38.46 -8.17
CA GLY A 115 10.18 37.11 -8.62
C GLY A 115 9.35 37.09 -9.91
N LEU A 116 8.68 38.19 -10.23
CA LEU A 116 7.90 38.36 -11.46
C LEU A 116 8.75 38.88 -12.63
N ARG A 117 9.99 39.33 -12.38
CA ARG A 117 10.96 39.77 -13.40
C ARG A 117 11.79 38.61 -13.96
N ALA A 118 11.20 37.42 -14.05
CA ALA A 118 11.89 36.21 -14.49
C ALA A 118 11.09 35.50 -15.60
N ALA A 119 11.78 34.76 -16.45
CA ALA A 119 11.13 33.83 -17.36
C ALA A 119 11.23 32.40 -16.80
N MET A 120 10.12 31.67 -16.86
CA MET A 120 9.98 30.32 -16.32
C MET A 120 10.20 29.30 -17.43
N THR A 121 10.92 28.21 -17.14
CA THR A 121 11.12 27.11 -18.09
C THR A 121 10.45 25.85 -17.57
N GLU A 122 9.55 25.28 -18.38
CA GLU A 122 8.91 24.00 -18.12
C GLU A 122 9.43 22.97 -19.13
N ILE A 123 10.07 21.91 -18.62
CA ILE A 123 10.65 20.85 -19.45
C ILE A 123 9.68 19.66 -19.46
N LEU A 124 9.08 19.37 -20.62
CA LEU A 124 8.23 18.21 -20.81
C LEU A 124 9.06 17.03 -21.31
N THR A 125 9.37 16.11 -20.39
CA THR A 125 9.98 14.82 -20.70
C THR A 125 8.90 13.80 -21.00
N VAL A 126 8.85 13.29 -22.24
CA VAL A 126 8.12 12.04 -22.51
C VAL A 126 8.95 10.90 -21.94
N LYS A 127 8.51 10.32 -20.83
CA LYS A 127 9.05 9.07 -20.31
C LYS A 127 8.37 7.95 -21.10
N GLU A 128 9.06 7.37 -22.07
CA GLU A 128 8.56 6.18 -22.75
C GLU A 128 8.35 5.09 -21.69
N LYS A 129 7.10 4.68 -21.51
CA LYS A 129 6.74 3.59 -20.61
C LYS A 129 6.95 2.29 -21.36
N LYS A 130 7.76 1.40 -20.80
CA LYS A 130 7.87 0.02 -21.29
C LYS A 130 6.52 -0.68 -21.09
N THR A 131 6.11 -1.49 -22.05
CA THR A 131 4.93 -2.36 -21.89
C THR A 131 5.22 -3.49 -20.92
N ASP A 132 4.18 -4.12 -20.37
CA ASP A 132 4.34 -5.29 -19.49
C ASP A 132 5.16 -6.39 -20.16
N ALA A 133 4.96 -6.63 -21.46
CA ALA A 133 5.75 -7.61 -22.22
C ALA A 133 7.24 -7.23 -22.29
N GLN A 134 7.56 -5.95 -22.52
CA GLN A 134 8.94 -5.48 -22.51
C GLN A 134 9.57 -5.60 -21.11
N ILE A 135 8.82 -5.23 -20.07
CA ILE A 135 9.26 -5.33 -18.67
C ILE A 135 9.54 -6.78 -18.32
N SER A 136 8.62 -7.71 -18.63
CA SER A 136 8.79 -9.14 -18.35
C SER A 136 10.00 -9.74 -19.07
N VAL A 137 10.22 -9.41 -20.35
CA VAL A 137 11.38 -9.93 -21.10
C VAL A 137 12.70 -9.43 -20.49
N LEU A 138 12.78 -8.14 -20.15
CA LEU A 138 13.97 -7.56 -19.52
C LEU A 138 14.20 -8.15 -18.12
N ALA A 139 13.14 -8.26 -17.32
CA ALA A 139 13.21 -8.79 -15.96
C ALA A 139 13.62 -10.27 -15.94
N LYS A 140 13.11 -11.08 -16.88
CA LYS A 140 13.56 -12.46 -17.07
C LYS A 140 15.04 -12.53 -17.41
N GLY A 141 15.52 -11.69 -18.33
CA GLY A 141 16.94 -11.60 -18.65
C GLY A 141 17.80 -11.19 -17.45
N ILE A 142 17.31 -10.29 -16.59
CA ILE A 142 17.97 -9.92 -15.33
C ILE A 142 18.00 -11.10 -14.36
N ALA A 143 16.88 -11.81 -14.21
CA ALA A 143 16.76 -12.97 -13.33
C ALA A 143 17.71 -14.12 -13.74
N GLU A 144 17.89 -14.32 -15.06
CA GLU A 144 18.81 -15.30 -15.64
C GLU A 144 20.28 -14.81 -15.67
N GLY A 145 20.54 -13.57 -15.28
CA GLY A 145 21.88 -12.96 -15.30
C GLY A 145 22.39 -12.61 -16.70
N THR A 146 21.53 -12.66 -17.72
CA THR A 146 21.88 -12.30 -19.11
C THR A 146 21.76 -10.81 -19.40
N MET A 147 21.11 -10.04 -18.51
CA MET A 147 20.93 -8.59 -18.64
C MET A 147 21.27 -7.84 -17.34
N SER A 148 21.71 -6.58 -17.48
CA SER A 148 21.96 -5.71 -16.33
C SER A 148 20.65 -5.21 -15.71
N ALA A 149 20.61 -5.14 -14.38
CA ALA A 149 19.54 -4.50 -13.60
C ALA A 149 19.38 -3.00 -13.90
N ASP A 150 20.33 -2.38 -14.61
CA ASP A 150 20.23 -0.99 -15.07
C ASP A 150 19.29 -0.78 -16.26
N THR A 151 18.83 -1.86 -16.89
CA THR A 151 17.85 -1.79 -17.98
C THR A 151 16.43 -1.49 -17.50
N LEU A 152 16.14 -1.68 -16.22
CA LEU A 152 14.86 -1.37 -15.57
C LEU A 152 15.07 -0.38 -14.41
N SER A 153 14.10 0.52 -14.19
CA SER A 153 14.05 1.31 -12.94
C SER A 153 13.68 0.42 -11.75
N ILE A 154 13.85 0.91 -10.52
CA ILE A 154 13.44 0.13 -9.35
C ILE A 154 11.93 -0.12 -9.35
N GLU A 155 11.12 0.85 -9.76
CA GLU A 155 9.67 0.69 -9.88
C GLU A 155 9.30 -0.35 -10.95
N GLU A 156 10.01 -0.34 -12.08
CA GLU A 156 9.82 -1.34 -13.14
C GLU A 156 10.25 -2.74 -12.69
N LEU A 157 11.33 -2.89 -11.91
CA LEU A 157 11.75 -4.18 -11.32
C LEU A 157 10.72 -4.70 -10.32
N MET A 158 10.27 -3.83 -9.39
CA MET A 158 9.28 -4.19 -8.39
C MET A 158 7.96 -4.61 -9.03
N TYR A 159 7.56 -3.92 -10.12
CA TYR A 159 6.40 -4.29 -10.92
C TYR A 159 6.63 -5.58 -11.71
N ALA A 160 7.80 -5.80 -12.31
CA ALA A 160 8.08 -7.01 -13.06
C ALA A 160 7.91 -8.29 -12.24
N ALA A 161 8.29 -8.26 -10.95
CA ALA A 161 8.10 -9.38 -10.04
C ALA A 161 6.61 -9.72 -9.77
N THR A 162 5.68 -8.81 -10.04
CA THR A 162 4.24 -9.12 -9.95
C THR A 162 3.70 -9.78 -11.23
N LEU A 163 4.43 -9.66 -12.35
CA LEU A 163 4.04 -10.20 -13.66
C LEU A 163 4.42 -11.67 -13.87
N THR A 164 5.41 -12.18 -13.13
CA THR A 164 5.82 -13.60 -13.20
C THR A 164 5.12 -14.45 -12.13
N PRO A 165 4.65 -15.66 -12.45
CA PRO A 165 4.19 -16.62 -11.43
C PRO A 165 5.34 -17.40 -10.78
N SER A 166 6.54 -17.43 -11.39
CA SER A 166 7.67 -18.22 -10.90
C SER A 166 8.28 -17.58 -9.65
N LEU A 167 8.20 -18.25 -8.50
CA LEU A 167 8.79 -17.74 -7.26
C LEU A 167 10.32 -17.56 -7.39
N ALA A 168 11.01 -18.46 -8.07
CA ALA A 168 12.45 -18.36 -8.29
C ALA A 168 12.82 -17.11 -9.13
N GLU A 169 11.99 -16.77 -10.11
CA GLU A 169 12.17 -15.54 -10.90
C GLU A 169 11.87 -14.30 -10.05
N LYS A 170 10.80 -14.32 -9.23
CA LYS A 170 10.50 -13.24 -8.27
C LYS A 170 11.67 -12.97 -7.33
N GLU A 171 12.24 -14.03 -6.76
CA GLU A 171 13.38 -13.96 -5.85
C GLU A 171 14.56 -13.23 -6.53
N ALA A 172 14.91 -13.64 -7.75
CA ALA A 172 15.99 -13.05 -8.51
C ALA A 172 15.73 -11.56 -8.84
N ILE A 173 14.50 -11.23 -9.25
CA ILE A 173 14.10 -9.84 -9.55
C ILE A 173 14.17 -8.96 -8.29
N TYR A 174 13.65 -9.42 -7.15
CA TYR A 174 13.70 -8.65 -5.90
C TYR A 174 15.14 -8.52 -5.37
N LYS A 175 15.99 -9.54 -5.51
CA LYS A 175 17.43 -9.43 -5.22
C LYS A 175 18.11 -8.38 -6.10
N ALA A 176 17.78 -8.33 -7.39
CA ALA A 176 18.27 -7.30 -8.30
C ALA A 176 17.76 -5.90 -7.89
N ALA A 177 16.50 -5.78 -7.47
CA ALA A 177 15.92 -4.54 -6.96
C ALA A 177 16.65 -4.05 -5.69
N ILE A 178 16.90 -4.92 -4.71
CA ILE A 178 17.64 -4.61 -3.47
C ILE A 178 19.06 -4.13 -3.79
N LYS A 179 19.76 -4.81 -4.70
CA LYS A 179 21.11 -4.42 -5.13
C LYS A 179 21.12 -3.03 -5.77
N LYS A 180 20.06 -2.69 -6.51
CA LYS A 180 19.92 -1.39 -7.19
C LYS A 180 19.54 -0.28 -6.20
N ALA A 181 18.57 -0.54 -5.34
CA ALA A 181 18.25 0.32 -4.21
C ALA A 181 17.78 -0.53 -3.02
N ASP A 182 18.46 -0.31 -1.90
CA ASP A 182 18.32 -1.04 -0.65
C ASP A 182 17.05 -0.59 0.12
N ALA A 183 15.89 -0.76 -0.52
CA ALA A 183 14.59 -0.24 -0.11
C ALA A 183 13.77 -1.24 0.71
N TRP A 184 13.04 -0.74 1.72
CA TRP A 184 12.28 -1.58 2.66
C TRP A 184 11.26 -2.50 1.97
N ASN A 185 10.58 -1.99 0.93
CA ASN A 185 9.53 -2.71 0.21
C ASN A 185 10.10 -3.85 -0.65
N ALA A 186 11.33 -3.70 -1.17
CA ALA A 186 12.03 -4.76 -1.89
C ALA A 186 12.41 -5.92 -0.94
N HIS A 187 12.91 -5.60 0.26
CA HIS A 187 13.13 -6.59 1.32
C HIS A 187 11.83 -7.28 1.74
N ASN A 188 10.79 -6.51 2.02
CA ASN A 188 9.49 -7.05 2.43
C ASN A 188 8.92 -8.02 1.39
N ASN A 189 8.98 -7.66 0.11
CA ASN A 189 8.45 -8.51 -0.95
C ASN A 189 9.32 -9.74 -1.22
N LEU A 190 10.64 -9.64 -1.00
CA LEU A 190 11.53 -10.80 -1.02
C LEU A 190 11.20 -11.76 0.14
N ALA A 191 10.91 -11.23 1.34
CA ALA A 191 10.45 -12.05 2.46
C ALA A 191 9.14 -12.79 2.13
N ALA A 192 8.15 -12.09 1.56
CA ALA A 192 6.90 -12.69 1.11
C ALA A 192 7.13 -13.79 0.07
N THR A 193 8.12 -13.60 -0.82
CA THR A 193 8.50 -14.62 -1.81
C THR A 193 9.06 -15.88 -1.13
N TYR A 194 9.91 -15.74 -0.12
CA TYR A 194 10.42 -16.89 0.65
C TYR A 194 9.33 -17.59 1.46
N ILE A 195 8.38 -16.84 2.04
CA ILE A 195 7.20 -17.41 2.71
C ILE A 195 6.40 -18.27 1.71
N ALA A 196 6.14 -17.75 0.51
CA ALA A 196 5.43 -18.51 -0.53
C ALA A 196 6.20 -19.77 -0.94
N MET A 197 7.52 -19.68 -1.11
CA MET A 197 8.35 -20.85 -1.43
C MET A 197 8.32 -21.91 -0.34
N ALA A 198 8.25 -21.50 0.93
CA ALA A 198 8.21 -22.42 2.07
C ALA A 198 6.87 -23.15 2.16
N ILE A 199 5.78 -22.50 1.72
CA ILE A 199 4.46 -23.11 1.61
C ILE A 199 4.45 -24.13 0.46
N GLU A 200 5.09 -23.82 -0.68
CA GLU A 200 5.17 -24.75 -1.83
C GLU A 200 6.10 -25.94 -1.57
N ASP A 201 7.19 -25.74 -0.82
CA ASP A 201 8.18 -26.78 -0.49
C ASP A 201 8.40 -26.86 1.03
N PRO A 202 7.54 -27.59 1.77
CA PRO A 202 7.64 -27.74 3.22
C PRO A 202 8.99 -28.34 3.68
N SER A 203 9.70 -29.07 2.80
CA SER A 203 11.01 -29.65 3.14
C SER A 203 12.10 -28.59 3.35
N LYS A 204 11.92 -27.39 2.78
CA LYS A 204 12.82 -26.23 2.91
C LYS A 204 12.25 -25.12 3.79
N ALA A 205 11.12 -25.35 4.45
CA ALA A 205 10.41 -24.31 5.18
C ALA A 205 11.27 -23.63 6.26
N ALA A 206 12.11 -24.40 6.96
CA ALA A 206 13.00 -23.86 7.99
C ALA A 206 14.05 -22.88 7.42
N ASP A 207 14.73 -23.26 6.34
CA ASP A 207 15.75 -22.44 5.70
C ASP A 207 15.13 -21.16 5.10
N LEU A 208 14.02 -21.32 4.38
CA LEU A 208 13.28 -20.22 3.77
C LEU A 208 12.68 -19.27 4.83
N ALA A 209 12.23 -19.78 5.97
CA ALA A 209 11.79 -18.95 7.08
C ALA A 209 12.95 -18.13 7.66
N GLY A 210 14.15 -18.70 7.79
CA GLY A 210 15.34 -17.94 8.23
C GLY A 210 15.76 -16.85 7.24
N MET A 211 15.65 -17.12 5.93
CA MET A 211 15.88 -16.13 4.89
C MET A 211 14.81 -15.02 4.94
N ALA A 212 13.55 -15.38 5.12
CA ALA A 212 12.45 -14.43 5.27
C ALA A 212 12.59 -13.56 6.53
N GLU A 213 12.96 -14.13 7.69
CA GLU A 213 13.22 -13.40 8.94
C GLU A 213 14.25 -12.29 8.72
N THR A 214 15.35 -12.63 8.06
CA THR A 214 16.41 -11.66 7.73
C THR A 214 15.85 -10.50 6.90
N GLN A 215 14.98 -10.78 5.92
CA GLN A 215 14.43 -9.76 5.04
C GLN A 215 13.39 -8.87 5.74
N VAL A 216 12.48 -9.43 6.54
CA VAL A 216 11.50 -8.61 7.30
C VAL A 216 12.18 -7.74 8.35
N ASP A 217 13.27 -8.21 8.97
CA ASP A 217 14.06 -7.41 9.90
C ASP A 217 14.74 -6.24 9.21
N LEU A 218 15.31 -6.45 8.02
CA LEU A 218 15.89 -5.39 7.20
C LEU A 218 14.82 -4.39 6.75
N ALA A 219 13.63 -4.88 6.34
CA ALA A 219 12.52 -4.02 5.97
C ALA A 219 12.09 -3.12 7.15
N ASN A 220 11.82 -3.70 8.31
CA ASN A 220 11.37 -2.96 9.50
C ASN A 220 12.43 -1.98 10.04
N LYS A 221 13.72 -2.33 9.96
CA LYS A 221 14.82 -1.40 10.32
C LYS A 221 14.89 -0.18 9.41
N LYS A 222 14.51 -0.32 8.15
CA LYS A 222 14.52 0.76 7.15
C LYS A 222 13.27 1.62 7.28
N GLN A 223 12.11 0.98 7.31
CA GLN A 223 10.82 1.64 7.46
C GLN A 223 9.82 0.64 8.04
N GLU A 224 9.32 0.94 9.23
CA GLU A 224 8.21 0.20 9.82
C GLU A 224 6.96 0.36 8.94
N SER A 225 6.32 -0.75 8.59
CA SER A 225 5.05 -0.76 7.85
C SER A 225 4.16 -1.90 8.35
N PRO A 226 2.82 -1.77 8.26
CA PRO A 226 1.94 -2.87 8.60
C PRO A 226 2.28 -4.16 7.85
N GLU A 227 2.54 -4.08 6.54
CA GLU A 227 2.84 -5.22 5.67
C GLU A 227 4.13 -5.94 6.09
N ALA A 228 5.17 -5.19 6.47
CA ALA A 228 6.42 -5.76 6.95
C ALA A 228 6.24 -6.50 8.27
N TYR A 229 5.40 -5.98 9.17
CA TYR A 229 5.07 -6.68 10.41
C TYR A 229 4.11 -7.86 10.22
N VAL A 230 3.21 -7.81 9.22
CA VAL A 230 2.38 -8.96 8.84
C VAL A 230 3.27 -10.11 8.36
N ASN A 231 4.19 -9.82 7.45
CA ASN A 231 5.13 -10.84 6.96
C ASN A 231 6.03 -11.34 8.09
N ALA A 232 6.47 -10.48 9.01
CA ALA A 232 7.22 -10.91 10.18
C ALA A 232 6.41 -11.88 11.06
N ALA A 233 5.13 -11.58 11.31
CA ALA A 233 4.26 -12.48 12.04
C ALA A 233 4.12 -13.85 11.36
N SER A 234 3.95 -13.88 10.04
CA SER A 234 3.91 -15.12 9.26
C SER A 234 5.19 -15.93 9.40
N VAL A 235 6.37 -15.29 9.32
CA VAL A 235 7.66 -15.95 9.53
C VAL A 235 7.76 -16.55 10.94
N TYR A 236 7.41 -15.79 11.97
CA TYR A 236 7.46 -16.28 13.35
C TYR A 236 6.47 -17.42 13.59
N LEU A 237 5.30 -17.41 12.96
CA LEU A 237 4.36 -18.53 12.98
C LEU A 237 4.94 -19.79 12.34
N MET A 238 5.60 -19.66 11.18
CA MET A 238 6.26 -20.79 10.50
C MET A 238 7.38 -21.39 11.36
N GLN A 239 8.07 -20.56 12.14
CA GLN A 239 9.10 -20.99 13.09
C GLN A 239 8.52 -21.53 14.41
N GLY A 240 7.20 -21.47 14.59
CA GLY A 240 6.52 -21.85 15.84
C GLY A 240 6.70 -20.85 16.99
N ASN A 241 7.27 -19.67 16.74
CA ASN A 241 7.47 -18.64 17.76
C ASN A 241 6.21 -17.76 17.92
N ILE A 242 5.29 -18.23 18.75
CA ILE A 242 3.95 -17.65 18.89
C ILE A 242 3.96 -16.28 19.57
N ASP A 243 4.86 -16.06 20.52
CA ASP A 243 4.96 -14.78 21.20
C ASP A 243 5.48 -13.69 20.26
N LYS A 244 6.56 -13.96 19.51
CA LYS A 244 7.05 -13.01 18.50
C LYS A 244 6.00 -12.74 17.40
N ALA A 245 5.27 -13.76 16.97
CA ALA A 245 4.19 -13.59 16.00
C ALA A 245 3.09 -12.67 16.54
N TYR A 246 2.69 -12.84 17.80
CA TYR A 246 1.68 -12.01 18.46
C TYR A 246 2.13 -10.55 18.56
N ASP A 247 3.39 -10.32 18.96
CA ASP A 247 3.95 -8.97 19.07
C ASP A 247 4.03 -8.28 17.71
N ALA A 248 4.46 -9.00 16.67
CA ALA A 248 4.50 -8.48 15.31
C ALA A 248 3.10 -8.09 14.80
N LEU A 249 2.06 -8.90 15.06
CA LEU A 249 0.68 -8.57 14.69
C LEU A 249 0.16 -7.34 15.43
N ASN A 250 0.42 -7.22 16.73
CA ASN A 250 0.02 -6.06 17.50
C ASN A 250 0.70 -4.79 16.99
N LYS A 251 1.99 -4.90 16.62
CA LYS A 251 2.72 -3.80 16.00
C LYS A 251 2.12 -3.45 14.64
N ALA A 252 1.79 -4.43 13.78
CA ALA A 252 1.10 -4.17 12.50
C ALA A 252 -0.22 -3.43 12.69
N LEU A 253 -1.05 -3.86 13.65
CA LEU A 253 -2.34 -3.22 13.98
C LEU A 253 -2.17 -1.80 14.54
N SER A 254 -1.05 -1.50 15.22
CA SER A 254 -0.76 -0.17 15.76
C SER A 254 -0.35 0.87 14.70
N LEU A 255 0.04 0.41 13.50
CA LEU A 255 0.53 1.26 12.41
C LEU A 255 -0.60 1.76 11.48
N ASN A 256 -1.85 1.76 11.95
CA ASN A 256 -3.04 2.18 11.20
C ASN A 256 -3.17 1.53 9.80
N PRO A 257 -3.21 0.19 9.71
CA PRO A 257 -3.40 -0.51 8.45
C PRO A 257 -4.76 -0.20 7.81
N SER A 258 -4.90 -0.51 6.51
CA SER A 258 -6.19 -0.42 5.82
C SER A 258 -7.24 -1.30 6.51
N SER A 259 -8.53 -0.94 6.38
CA SER A 259 -9.62 -1.70 7.02
C SER A 259 -9.64 -3.17 6.60
N GLU A 260 -9.31 -3.46 5.34
CA GLU A 260 -9.21 -4.83 4.81
C GLU A 260 -8.06 -5.61 5.46
N LEU A 261 -6.90 -4.97 5.62
CA LEU A 261 -5.78 -5.59 6.31
C LEU A 261 -6.09 -5.80 7.80
N VAL A 262 -6.81 -4.87 8.45
CA VAL A 262 -7.25 -5.03 9.85
C VAL A 262 -8.12 -6.29 10.03
N SER A 263 -9.09 -6.54 9.15
CA SER A 263 -9.98 -7.70 9.28
C SER A 263 -9.22 -9.02 9.12
N GLY A 264 -8.29 -9.10 8.16
CA GLY A 264 -7.42 -10.27 8.01
C GLY A 264 -6.52 -10.48 9.23
N LEU A 265 -5.88 -9.42 9.72
CA LEU A 265 -4.98 -9.49 10.88
C LEU A 265 -5.69 -9.93 12.16
N LYS A 266 -6.95 -9.49 12.35
CA LYS A 266 -7.76 -9.91 13.49
C LYS A 266 -8.10 -11.39 13.49
N GLY A 267 -8.30 -11.99 12.31
CA GLY A 267 -8.49 -13.44 12.17
C GLY A 267 -7.28 -14.22 12.66
N VAL A 268 -6.08 -13.86 12.17
CA VAL A 268 -4.81 -14.47 12.57
C VAL A 268 -4.53 -14.25 14.06
N LYS A 269 -4.75 -13.02 14.55
CA LYS A 269 -4.58 -12.68 15.97
C LYS A 269 -5.48 -13.54 16.86
N GLY A 270 -6.75 -13.70 16.49
CA GLY A 270 -7.68 -14.55 17.22
C GLY A 270 -7.24 -16.01 17.29
N ALA A 271 -6.75 -16.57 16.19
CA ALA A 271 -6.21 -17.93 16.18
C ALA A 271 -4.99 -18.09 17.12
N ILE A 272 -4.11 -17.08 17.19
CA ILE A 272 -2.98 -17.06 18.13
C ILE A 272 -3.47 -16.95 19.58
N GLU A 273 -4.47 -16.13 19.85
CA GLU A 273 -5.05 -15.95 21.19
C GLU A 273 -5.67 -17.26 21.71
N ILE A 274 -6.31 -18.06 20.85
CA ILE A 274 -6.76 -19.42 21.17
C ILE A 274 -5.57 -20.28 21.62
N ARG A 275 -4.46 -20.26 20.88
CA ARG A 275 -3.26 -21.05 21.22
C ARG A 275 -2.59 -20.59 22.52
N LYS A 276 -2.75 -19.31 22.87
CA LYS A 276 -2.30 -18.73 24.15
C LYS A 276 -3.30 -18.96 25.29
N ALA A 277 -4.41 -19.66 25.03
CA ALA A 277 -5.52 -19.88 25.96
C ALA A 277 -6.21 -18.59 26.46
N ASP A 278 -6.08 -17.48 25.72
CA ASP A 278 -6.84 -16.25 25.98
C ASP A 278 -8.10 -16.23 25.11
N TYR A 279 -9.05 -17.07 25.48
CA TYR A 279 -10.27 -17.29 24.69
C TYR A 279 -11.14 -16.04 24.59
N LYS A 280 -11.16 -15.20 25.63
CA LYS A 280 -11.93 -13.94 25.63
C LYS A 280 -11.34 -12.93 24.66
N ALA A 281 -10.01 -12.75 24.66
CA ALA A 281 -9.36 -11.92 23.66
C ALA A 281 -9.60 -12.48 22.25
N ALA A 282 -9.49 -13.80 22.07
CA ALA A 282 -9.75 -14.44 20.78
C ALA A 282 -11.14 -14.14 20.24
N VAL A 283 -12.20 -14.26 21.07
CA VAL A 283 -13.57 -13.92 20.67
C VAL A 283 -13.69 -12.46 20.23
N ASN A 284 -13.05 -11.54 20.95
CA ASN A 284 -13.07 -10.11 20.61
C ASN A 284 -12.36 -9.85 19.27
N SER A 285 -11.19 -10.45 19.06
CA SER A 285 -10.45 -10.34 17.80
C SER A 285 -11.26 -10.91 16.64
N LEU A 286 -11.79 -12.13 16.78
CA LEU A 286 -12.53 -12.83 15.72
C LEU A 286 -13.88 -12.19 15.40
N THR A 287 -14.50 -11.48 16.35
CA THR A 287 -15.71 -10.69 16.09
C THR A 287 -15.45 -9.55 15.10
N GLY A 288 -14.23 -9.00 15.09
CA GLY A 288 -13.82 -7.97 14.12
C GLY A 288 -13.06 -8.51 12.91
N ALA A 289 -12.98 -9.83 12.74
CA ALA A 289 -12.28 -10.46 11.62
C ALA A 289 -13.20 -10.59 10.39
N GLU A 290 -12.61 -10.90 9.24
CA GLU A 290 -13.38 -11.28 8.06
C GLU A 290 -14.16 -12.57 8.34
N ALA A 291 -15.44 -12.62 7.95
CA ALA A 291 -16.37 -13.71 8.24
C ALA A 291 -16.16 -14.93 7.32
N THR A 292 -14.94 -15.44 7.25
CA THR A 292 -14.60 -16.70 6.55
C THR A 292 -15.01 -17.90 7.40
N ALA A 293 -15.21 -19.07 6.77
CA ALA A 293 -15.54 -20.31 7.48
C ALA A 293 -14.50 -20.61 8.59
N ASP A 294 -13.20 -20.46 8.30
CA ASP A 294 -12.12 -20.66 9.27
C ASP A 294 -12.19 -19.70 10.47
N ASN A 295 -12.43 -18.40 10.23
CA ASN A 295 -12.51 -17.41 11.30
C ASN A 295 -13.77 -17.62 12.17
N LEU A 296 -14.90 -17.98 11.56
CA LEU A 296 -16.13 -18.28 12.27
C LEU A 296 -16.02 -19.56 13.09
N PHE A 297 -15.36 -20.60 12.56
CA PHE A 297 -15.03 -21.79 13.34
C PHE A 297 -14.08 -21.47 14.49
N ASN A 298 -13.02 -20.70 14.26
CA ASN A 298 -12.13 -20.27 15.34
C ASN A 298 -12.89 -19.48 16.41
N LYS A 299 -13.87 -18.66 16.02
CA LYS A 299 -14.73 -17.92 16.96
C LYS A 299 -15.56 -18.89 17.80
N GLY A 300 -16.18 -19.88 17.15
CA GLY A 300 -16.93 -20.94 17.83
C GLY A 300 -16.06 -21.78 18.76
N LEU A 301 -14.84 -22.12 18.33
CA LEU A 301 -13.86 -22.82 19.13
C LEU A 301 -13.44 -22.02 20.36
N ALA A 302 -13.16 -20.72 20.21
CA ALA A 302 -12.84 -19.84 21.33
C ALA A 302 -14.02 -19.74 22.31
N GLN A 303 -15.25 -19.62 21.83
CA GLN A 303 -16.46 -19.59 22.67
C GLN A 303 -16.67 -20.92 23.40
N LEU A 304 -16.46 -22.05 22.72
CA LEU A 304 -16.55 -23.39 23.30
C LEU A 304 -15.51 -23.56 24.42
N LEU A 305 -14.29 -23.10 24.20
CA LEU A 305 -13.20 -23.17 25.19
C LEU A 305 -13.43 -22.21 26.37
N ASP A 306 -14.11 -21.07 26.15
CA ASP A 306 -14.60 -20.16 27.20
C ASP A 306 -15.92 -20.64 27.85
N LYS A 307 -16.38 -21.87 27.54
CA LYS A 307 -17.60 -22.51 28.08
C LYS A 307 -18.92 -21.81 27.71
N ASN A 308 -18.92 -21.02 26.64
CA ASN A 308 -20.10 -20.37 26.08
C ASN A 308 -20.72 -21.23 24.98
N ASP A 309 -21.21 -22.43 25.32
CA ASP A 309 -21.64 -23.45 24.36
C ASP A 309 -22.74 -22.95 23.39
N ASP A 310 -23.69 -22.12 23.86
CA ASP A 310 -24.75 -21.56 23.00
C ASP A 310 -24.22 -20.61 21.92
N HIS A 311 -23.26 -19.75 22.28
CA HIS A 311 -22.63 -18.86 21.31
C HIS A 311 -21.74 -19.65 20.35
N ALA A 312 -21.02 -20.67 20.86
CA ALA A 312 -20.21 -21.54 20.03
C ALA A 312 -21.04 -22.23 18.95
N ILE A 313 -22.22 -22.76 19.30
CA ILE A 313 -23.17 -23.35 18.34
C ILE A 313 -23.53 -22.36 17.23
N SER A 314 -23.83 -21.11 17.60
CA SER A 314 -24.20 -20.07 16.63
C SER A 314 -23.03 -19.75 15.68
N ALA A 315 -21.81 -19.62 16.20
CA ALA A 315 -20.63 -19.38 15.38
C ALA A 315 -20.28 -20.57 14.47
N PHE A 316 -20.47 -21.81 14.93
CA PHE A 316 -20.33 -22.99 14.08
C PHE A 316 -21.40 -23.04 12.98
N ASP A 317 -22.64 -22.66 13.28
CA ASP A 317 -23.70 -22.53 12.27
C ASP A 317 -23.37 -21.47 11.22
N GLU A 318 -22.81 -20.33 11.62
CA GLU A 318 -22.29 -19.32 10.70
C GLU A 318 -21.16 -19.89 9.83
N ALA A 319 -20.22 -20.65 10.40
CA ALA A 319 -19.14 -21.28 9.65
C ALA A 319 -19.65 -22.29 8.61
N ILE A 320 -20.62 -23.13 8.99
CA ILE A 320 -21.31 -24.09 8.11
C ILE A 320 -22.08 -23.38 6.99
N ALA A 321 -22.64 -22.20 7.27
CA ALA A 321 -23.32 -21.40 6.26
C ALA A 321 -22.35 -20.85 5.20
N GLN A 322 -21.11 -20.55 5.57
CA GLN A 322 -20.05 -20.15 4.64
C GLN A 322 -19.49 -21.34 3.85
N ASP A 323 -19.28 -22.47 4.50
CA ASP A 323 -18.86 -23.71 3.87
C ASP A 323 -19.60 -24.92 4.44
N LYS A 324 -20.53 -25.45 3.64
CA LYS A 324 -21.34 -26.62 4.00
C LYS A 324 -20.51 -27.90 4.13
N GLY A 325 -19.30 -27.93 3.59
CA GLY A 325 -18.35 -29.03 3.70
C GLY A 325 -17.49 -28.98 4.96
N TYR A 326 -17.66 -27.96 5.81
CA TYR A 326 -16.72 -27.69 6.89
C TYR A 326 -16.92 -28.60 8.11
N ALA A 327 -16.42 -29.84 7.98
CA ALA A 327 -16.63 -30.95 8.92
C ALA A 327 -16.29 -30.62 10.37
N LEU A 328 -15.23 -29.82 10.60
CA LEU A 328 -14.80 -29.42 11.94
C LEU A 328 -15.85 -28.54 12.65
N ALA A 329 -16.61 -27.71 11.93
CA ALA A 329 -17.66 -26.89 12.52
C ALA A 329 -18.85 -27.77 13.00
N TYR A 330 -19.24 -28.76 12.21
CA TYR A 330 -20.22 -29.77 12.65
C TYR A 330 -19.74 -30.55 13.88
N TYR A 331 -18.45 -30.93 13.90
CA TYR A 331 -17.85 -31.61 15.05
C TYR A 331 -17.83 -30.73 16.31
N GLY A 332 -17.45 -29.46 16.18
CA GLY A 332 -17.49 -28.49 17.27
C GLY A 332 -18.90 -28.29 17.83
N LYS A 333 -19.91 -28.27 16.95
CA LYS A 333 -21.32 -28.22 17.33
C LYS A 333 -21.77 -29.49 18.07
N ALA A 334 -21.30 -30.66 17.65
CA ALA A 334 -21.55 -31.92 18.35
C ALA A 334 -21.00 -31.90 19.79
N ILE A 335 -19.77 -31.39 19.99
CA ILE A 335 -19.19 -31.19 21.33
C ILE A 335 -20.05 -30.25 22.17
N ALA A 336 -20.46 -29.10 21.61
CA ALA A 336 -21.30 -28.15 22.33
C ALA A 336 -22.63 -28.79 22.79
N TYR A 337 -23.29 -29.56 21.93
CA TYR A 337 -24.50 -30.29 22.31
C TYR A 337 -24.25 -31.39 23.33
N ALA A 338 -23.11 -32.07 23.28
CA ALA A 338 -22.72 -33.07 24.27
C ALA A 338 -22.62 -32.45 25.67
N ARG A 339 -21.96 -31.31 25.81
CA ARG A 339 -21.85 -30.55 27.07
C ARG A 339 -23.20 -30.11 27.62
N LYS A 340 -24.14 -29.80 26.73
CA LYS A 340 -25.52 -29.45 27.08
C LYS A 340 -26.43 -30.65 27.36
N GLY A 341 -25.98 -31.89 27.13
CA GLY A 341 -26.82 -33.08 27.29
C GLY A 341 -27.82 -33.32 26.15
N GLU A 342 -27.71 -32.59 25.04
CA GLU A 342 -28.66 -32.64 23.92
C GLU A 342 -28.31 -33.77 22.94
N ALA A 343 -28.54 -35.02 23.35
CA ALA A 343 -28.11 -36.23 22.64
C ALA A 343 -28.54 -36.29 21.16
N ASP A 344 -29.80 -35.98 20.84
CA ASP A 344 -30.30 -36.08 19.46
C ASP A 344 -29.56 -35.12 18.52
N LYS A 345 -29.30 -33.88 18.99
CA LYS A 345 -28.61 -32.87 18.18
C LYS A 345 -27.11 -33.12 18.07
N LEU A 346 -26.49 -33.66 19.13
CA LEU A 346 -25.13 -34.20 19.07
C LEU A 346 -25.04 -35.23 17.95
N ILE A 347 -25.90 -36.25 17.98
CA ILE A 347 -25.87 -37.38 17.02
C ILE A 347 -26.06 -36.87 15.59
N MET A 348 -27.00 -35.95 15.36
CA MET A 348 -27.18 -35.34 14.03
C MET A 348 -25.93 -34.59 13.56
N SER A 349 -25.37 -33.73 14.40
CA SER A 349 -24.18 -32.94 14.06
C SER A 349 -22.96 -33.83 13.82
N LEU A 350 -22.83 -34.92 14.58
CA LEU A 350 -21.75 -35.88 14.42
C LEU A 350 -21.85 -36.69 13.12
N LYS A 351 -23.07 -37.06 12.70
CA LYS A 351 -23.31 -37.69 11.39
C LYS A 351 -22.90 -36.75 10.26
N ASP A 352 -23.28 -35.48 10.34
CA ASP A 352 -22.90 -34.48 9.33
C ASP A 352 -21.38 -34.27 9.29
N ALA A 353 -20.72 -34.23 10.46
CA ALA A 353 -19.26 -34.13 10.54
C ALA A 353 -18.57 -35.32 9.85
N ILE A 354 -18.97 -36.55 10.15
CA ILE A 354 -18.37 -37.78 9.60
C ILE A 354 -18.68 -37.94 8.12
N SER A 355 -19.87 -37.51 7.67
CA SER A 355 -20.21 -37.51 6.25
C SER A 355 -19.34 -36.58 5.42
N ASN A 356 -18.86 -35.47 6.00
CA ASN A 356 -17.97 -34.53 5.34
C ASN A 356 -16.49 -34.90 5.51
N ASP A 357 -16.10 -35.51 6.64
CA ASP A 357 -14.77 -36.07 6.88
C ASP A 357 -14.84 -37.34 7.73
N ALA A 358 -14.66 -38.49 7.08
CA ALA A 358 -14.73 -39.80 7.72
C ALA A 358 -13.65 -40.03 8.79
N SER A 359 -12.54 -39.27 8.78
CA SER A 359 -11.49 -39.40 9.79
C SER A 359 -11.97 -38.95 11.19
N LEU A 360 -13.01 -38.12 11.26
CA LEU A 360 -13.59 -37.65 12.51
C LEU A 360 -14.30 -38.75 13.31
N LYS A 361 -14.62 -39.89 12.68
CA LYS A 361 -15.12 -41.08 13.37
C LYS A 361 -14.16 -41.56 14.44
N GLU A 362 -12.88 -41.72 14.09
CA GLU A 362 -11.85 -42.18 15.03
C GLU A 362 -11.63 -41.15 16.14
N ARG A 363 -11.68 -39.86 15.79
CA ARG A 363 -11.61 -38.78 16.77
C ARG A 363 -12.77 -38.85 17.77
N ALA A 364 -13.99 -39.05 17.29
CA ALA A 364 -15.20 -39.11 18.11
C ALA A 364 -15.20 -40.28 19.10
N ILE A 365 -14.69 -41.45 18.70
CA ILE A 365 -14.59 -42.64 19.58
C ILE A 365 -13.73 -42.34 20.81
N ASN A 366 -12.67 -41.55 20.63
CA ASN A 366 -11.69 -41.25 21.66
C ASN A 366 -11.97 -39.92 22.39
N ASP A 367 -13.01 -39.18 22.01
CA ASP A 367 -13.32 -37.87 22.56
C ASP A 367 -14.06 -37.99 23.91
N LEU A 368 -13.45 -37.43 24.95
CA LEU A 368 -14.01 -37.48 26.31
C LEU A 368 -15.32 -36.70 26.44
N GLU A 369 -15.55 -35.71 25.58
CA GLU A 369 -16.81 -34.96 25.54
C GLU A 369 -18.01 -35.87 25.20
N PHE A 370 -17.77 -37.00 24.52
CA PHE A 370 -18.81 -37.95 24.12
C PHE A 370 -18.95 -39.18 25.03
N ARG A 371 -18.12 -39.32 26.06
CA ARG A 371 -18.09 -40.53 26.91
C ARG A 371 -19.45 -40.90 27.51
N ASN A 372 -20.25 -39.90 27.89
CA ASN A 372 -21.57 -40.12 28.49
C ASN A 372 -22.63 -40.61 27.48
N PHE A 373 -22.30 -40.60 26.19
CA PHE A 373 -23.17 -41.00 25.08
C PHE A 373 -22.71 -42.27 24.39
N ALA A 374 -21.58 -42.87 24.80
CA ALA A 374 -21.00 -44.05 24.16
C ALA A 374 -21.97 -45.24 24.08
N ASP A 375 -22.78 -45.46 25.13
CA ASP A 375 -23.78 -46.53 25.18
C ASP A 375 -25.10 -46.18 24.45
N ASN A 376 -25.23 -44.96 23.91
CA ASN A 376 -26.41 -44.56 23.15
C ASN A 376 -26.40 -45.27 21.78
N PRO A 377 -27.45 -46.03 21.42
CA PRO A 377 -27.50 -46.73 20.13
C PRO A 377 -27.41 -45.79 18.92
N GLY A 378 -28.00 -44.59 19.01
CA GLY A 378 -27.93 -43.59 17.96
C GLY A 378 -26.53 -42.99 17.79
N PHE A 379 -25.75 -42.88 18.88
CA PHE A 379 -24.35 -42.48 18.82
C PHE A 379 -23.50 -43.56 18.16
N SER A 380 -23.66 -44.83 18.57
CA SER A 380 -23.00 -45.97 17.92
C SER A 380 -23.33 -46.06 16.43
N GLU A 381 -24.57 -45.77 16.03
CA GLU A 381 -25.00 -45.75 14.63
C GLU A 381 -24.41 -44.57 13.85
N ALA A 382 -24.28 -43.39 14.47
CA ALA A 382 -23.63 -42.24 13.84
C ALA A 382 -22.15 -42.49 13.52
N LEU A 383 -21.52 -43.40 14.27
CA LEU A 383 -20.14 -43.80 14.07
C LEU A 383 -19.97 -44.95 13.07
N LYS A 384 -21.03 -45.58 12.55
CA LYS A 384 -20.87 -46.65 11.55
C LYS A 384 -20.55 -46.05 10.20
#